data_AF-A0A8S0RUB6-F1
#
_entry.id   AF-A0A8S0RUB6-F1
#
_cell.length_a   1.000
_cell.length_b   1.000
_cell.length_c   1.000
_cell.angle_alpha   90.00
_cell.angle_beta   90.00
_cell.angle_gamma   90.00
#
_symmetry.space_group_name_H-M   'P 1'
#
loop_
_entity.id
_entity.type
_entity.pdbx_description
1 polymer ?
#
loop_
_entity_poly.entity_id
_entity_poly.type
_entity_poly.pdbx_seq_one_letter_code
_entity_poly.pdbx_strand_id
1 'polypeptide(L)'
;MAYVALVSLMQTLEQIINSDEVSIPYEKQGLGPLLEKLSLLLVFLEESSQNSSEEVKSLERRIRNAAYHAEDIIEGRNFLSRSESMMSDIEPQADLQKISTEIDSIMVEAGKITDLEKRITEIDTLVEEAVKINDGSGEQNLHARKFSQS
;
A
#
# COMPACT_ATOMS: atom_id res chain seq x y z
N MET A 1 -6.17 -6.29 -12.09
CA MET A 1 -6.10 -6.38 -10.61
C MET A 1 -4.86 -5.64 -10.15
N ALA A 2 -4.93 -4.81 -9.11
CA ALA A 2 -3.80 -3.99 -8.67
C ALA A 2 -2.59 -4.83 -8.26
N TYR A 3 -2.84 -5.91 -7.51
CA TYR A 3 -1.81 -6.85 -7.05
C TYR A 3 -1.00 -7.43 -8.21
N VAL A 4 -1.70 -7.96 -9.23
CA VAL A 4 -1.07 -8.54 -10.42
C VAL A 4 -0.24 -7.51 -11.18
N ALA A 5 -0.73 -6.27 -11.30
CA ALA A 5 0.00 -5.20 -11.98
C ALA A 5 1.28 -4.81 -11.22
N LEU A 6 1.23 -4.74 -9.88
CA LEU A 6 2.43 -4.48 -9.07
C LEU A 6 3.46 -5.60 -9.16
N VAL A 7 3.02 -6.86 -9.08
CA VAL A 7 3.91 -8.02 -9.23
C VAL A 7 4.60 -8.00 -10.60
N SER A 8 3.85 -7.72 -11.66
CA SER A 8 4.40 -7.58 -13.02
C SER A 8 5.48 -6.49 -13.07
N LEU A 9 5.18 -5.28 -12.55
CA LEU A 9 6.13 -4.18 -12.54
C LEU A 9 7.40 -4.52 -11.75
N MET A 10 7.25 -5.14 -10.58
CA MET A 10 8.40 -5.56 -9.76
C MET A 10 9.29 -6.54 -10.51
N GLN A 11 8.70 -7.54 -11.18
CA GLN A 11 9.45 -8.51 -11.99
C GLN A 11 10.20 -7.82 -13.13
N THR A 12 9.55 -6.88 -13.83
CA THR A 12 10.17 -6.08 -14.88
C THR A 12 11.37 -5.28 -14.36
N LEU A 13 11.22 -4.64 -13.19
CA LEU A 13 12.30 -3.89 -12.55
C LEU A 13 13.46 -4.79 -12.09
N GLU A 14 13.16 -5.95 -11.51
CA GLU A 14 14.17 -6.93 -11.09
C GLU A 14 14.97 -7.46 -12.28
N GLN A 15 14.31 -7.74 -13.42
CA GLN A 15 14.99 -8.15 -14.65
C GLN A 15 15.96 -7.08 -15.14
N ILE A 16 15.57 -5.80 -15.09
CA ILE A 16 16.42 -4.68 -15.50
C ILE A 16 17.64 -4.54 -14.59
N ILE A 17 17.44 -4.63 -13.27
CA ILE A 17 18.53 -4.56 -12.28
C ILE A 17 19.54 -5.68 -12.53
N ASN A 18 19.06 -6.90 -12.73
CA ASN A 18 19.86 -8.12 -12.87
C ASN A 18 20.43 -8.33 -14.29
N SER A 19 19.98 -7.56 -15.28
CA SER A 19 20.54 -7.63 -16.64
C SER A 19 21.91 -6.94 -16.71
N ASP A 20 22.88 -7.61 -17.32
CA ASP A 20 24.20 -7.07 -17.67
C ASP A 20 24.14 -6.14 -18.90
N GLU A 21 23.06 -6.19 -19.69
CA GLU A 21 22.91 -5.43 -20.94
C GLU A 21 22.49 -3.96 -20.74
N VAL A 22 21.90 -3.59 -19.59
CA VAL A 22 21.47 -2.21 -19.33
C VAL A 22 22.65 -1.38 -18.78
N SER A 23 23.41 -0.80 -19.71
CA SER A 23 24.63 -0.02 -19.48
C SER A 23 24.41 1.37 -18.84
N ILE A 24 23.34 1.60 -18.09
CA ILE A 24 23.08 2.91 -17.45
C ILE A 24 23.05 2.78 -15.92
N PRO A 25 24.20 2.97 -15.24
CA PRO A 25 24.33 2.90 -13.78
C PRO A 25 23.41 3.87 -13.02
N TYR A 26 23.06 5.01 -13.64
CA TYR A 26 22.24 6.06 -13.04
C TYR A 26 20.79 5.64 -12.80
N GLU A 27 20.29 4.64 -13.52
CA GLU A 27 18.88 4.22 -13.41
C GLU A 27 18.71 3.18 -12.33
N LYS A 28 19.69 2.26 -12.23
CA LYS A 28 19.72 1.22 -11.20
C LYS A 28 19.70 1.80 -9.78
N GLN A 29 20.26 2.99 -9.54
CA GLN A 29 20.22 3.65 -8.23
C GLN A 29 18.81 4.09 -7.78
N GLY A 30 17.92 4.41 -8.72
CA GLY A 30 16.54 4.81 -8.41
C GLY A 30 15.57 3.64 -8.23
N LEU A 31 15.93 2.45 -8.71
CA LEU A 31 15.02 1.30 -8.72
C LEU A 31 14.90 0.60 -7.37
N GLY A 32 15.95 0.62 -6.54
CA GLY A 32 15.92 0.00 -5.20
C GLY A 32 14.83 0.61 -4.30
N PRO A 33 14.84 1.94 -4.06
CA PRO A 33 13.78 2.60 -3.30
C PRO A 33 12.38 2.43 -3.90
N LEU A 34 12.28 2.33 -5.23
CA LEU A 34 11.01 2.07 -5.90
C LEU A 34 10.50 0.67 -5.57
N LEU A 35 11.34 -0.37 -5.68
CA LEU A 35 10.97 -1.75 -5.32
C LEU A 35 10.50 -1.87 -3.87
N GLU A 36 11.14 -1.16 -2.94
CA GLU A 36 10.70 -1.12 -1.54
C GLU A 36 9.29 -0.52 -1.41
N LYS A 37 9.01 0.60 -2.08
CA LYS A 37 7.66 1.19 -2.12
C LYS A 37 6.63 0.23 -2.72
N LEU A 38 6.95 -0.44 -3.83
CA LEU A 38 6.05 -1.41 -4.45
C LEU A 38 5.77 -2.59 -3.52
N SER A 39 6.78 -3.05 -2.77
CA SER A 39 6.62 -4.11 -1.76
C SER A 39 5.67 -3.69 -0.64
N LEU A 40 5.78 -2.45 -0.15
CA LEU A 40 4.84 -1.91 0.85
C LEU A 40 3.41 -1.82 0.30
N LEU A 41 3.25 -1.44 -0.98
CA LEU A 41 1.93 -1.44 -1.62
C LEU A 41 1.35 -2.84 -1.79
N LEU A 42 2.17 -3.87 -2.02
CA LEU A 42 1.70 -5.26 -2.04
C LEU A 42 1.15 -5.69 -0.68
N VAL A 43 1.87 -5.38 0.41
CA VAL A 43 1.39 -5.65 1.78
C VAL A 43 0.06 -4.96 2.03
N PHE A 44 -0.05 -3.67 1.66
CA PHE A 44 -1.31 -2.94 1.77
C PHE A 44 -2.46 -3.61 1.01
N LEU A 45 -2.23 -4.09 -0.22
CA LEU A 45 -3.26 -4.78 -1.01
C LEU A 45 -3.68 -6.13 -0.40
N GLU A 46 -2.75 -6.85 0.23
CA GLU A 46 -3.06 -8.10 0.93
C GLU A 46 -3.92 -7.85 2.17
N GLU A 47 -3.51 -6.89 3.00
CA GLU A 47 -4.21 -6.50 4.23
C GLU A 47 -5.60 -5.92 3.93
N SER A 48 -5.72 -5.10 2.89
CA SER A 48 -6.98 -4.47 2.49
C SER A 48 -7.87 -5.34 1.60
N SER A 49 -7.49 -6.58 1.30
CA SER A 49 -8.22 -7.46 0.36
C SER A 49 -9.67 -7.75 0.74
N GLN A 50 -10.00 -7.70 2.04
CA GLN A 50 -11.37 -7.85 2.56
C GLN A 50 -12.09 -6.51 2.73
N ASN A 51 -11.38 -5.39 2.60
CA ASN A 51 -11.94 -4.06 2.78
C ASN A 51 -12.62 -3.60 1.49
N SER A 52 -13.95 -3.49 1.53
CA SER A 52 -14.77 -3.11 0.38
C SER A 52 -15.10 -1.61 0.28
N SER A 53 -14.46 -0.78 1.11
CA SER A 53 -14.54 0.68 1.10
C SER A 53 -14.26 1.25 -0.30
N GLU A 54 -14.96 2.33 -0.64
CA GLU A 54 -14.76 3.01 -1.92
C GLU A 54 -13.38 3.67 -1.99
N GLU A 55 -12.86 4.15 -0.85
CA GLU A 55 -11.50 4.69 -0.72
C GLU A 55 -10.45 3.63 -1.08
N VAL A 56 -10.57 2.41 -0.53
CA VAL A 56 -9.68 1.29 -0.88
C VAL A 56 -9.79 0.94 -2.36
N LYS A 57 -11.00 0.79 -2.90
CA LYS A 57 -11.22 0.50 -4.34
C LYS A 57 -10.68 1.60 -5.26
N SER A 58 -10.77 2.86 -4.84
CA SER A 58 -10.21 4.00 -5.57
C SER A 58 -8.68 3.91 -5.58
N LEU A 59 -8.08 3.60 -4.44
CA LEU A 59 -6.64 3.47 -4.30
C LEU A 59 -6.10 2.26 -5.08
N GLU A 60 -6.77 1.11 -5.04
CA GLU A 60 -6.43 -0.06 -5.87
C GLU A 60 -6.42 0.28 -7.37
N ARG A 61 -7.43 1.04 -7.84
CA ARG A 61 -7.46 1.47 -9.25
C ARG A 61 -6.28 2.36 -9.59
N ARG A 62 -5.90 3.28 -8.70
CA ARG A 62 -4.73 4.15 -8.89
C ARG A 62 -3.42 3.38 -8.88
N ILE A 63 -3.23 2.46 -7.93
CA ILE A 63 -2.08 1.55 -7.88
C ILE A 63 -1.95 0.79 -9.20
N ARG A 64 -3.04 0.18 -9.67
CA ARG A 64 -3.06 -0.56 -10.93
C ARG A 64 -2.66 0.31 -12.12
N ASN A 65 -3.25 1.50 -12.22
CA ASN A 65 -3.01 2.38 -13.36
C ASN A 65 -1.56 2.92 -13.35
N ALA A 66 -1.04 3.29 -12.18
CA ALA A 66 0.34 3.72 -12.02
C ALA A 66 1.33 2.58 -12.36
N ALA A 67 1.02 1.34 -11.97
CA ALA A 67 1.84 0.19 -12.29
C ALA A 67 1.93 -0.07 -13.80
N TYR A 68 0.79 -0.11 -14.50
CA TYR A 68 0.79 -0.27 -15.96
C TYR A 68 1.49 0.87 -16.69
N HIS A 69 1.26 2.11 -16.27
CA HIS A 69 1.93 3.25 -16.88
C HIS A 69 3.46 3.20 -16.70
N ALA A 70 3.92 2.72 -15.54
CA ALA A 70 5.34 2.50 -15.31
C ALA A 70 5.92 1.42 -16.22
N GLU A 71 5.23 0.28 -16.36
CA GLU A 71 5.64 -0.79 -17.27
C GLU A 71 5.70 -0.31 -18.72
N ASP A 72 4.67 0.40 -19.20
CA ASP A 72 4.62 0.94 -20.57
C ASP A 72 5.83 1.85 -20.88
N ILE A 73 6.23 2.70 -19.93
CA ILE A 73 7.39 3.60 -20.07
C ILE A 73 8.70 2.80 -20.07
N ILE A 74 8.81 1.80 -19.20
CA ILE A 74 10.00 0.95 -19.08
C ILE A 74 10.18 0.09 -20.35
N GLU A 75 9.12 -0.56 -20.81
CA GLU A 75 9.13 -1.40 -22.01
C GLU A 75 9.34 -0.56 -23.28
N GLY A 76 8.65 0.58 -23.38
CA GLY A 76 8.82 1.53 -24.48
C GLY A 76 10.26 2.01 -24.60
N ARG A 77 10.95 2.19 -23.47
CA ARG A 77 12.37 2.52 -23.44
C ARG A 77 13.28 1.39 -23.93
N ASN A 78 13.02 0.15 -23.50
CA ASN A 78 13.78 -1.01 -23.97
C ASN A 78 13.61 -1.23 -25.49
N PHE A 79 12.40 -0.97 -26.00
CA PHE A 79 12.12 -1.05 -27.43
C PHE A 79 12.85 0.03 -28.24
N LEU A 80 12.80 1.29 -27.80
CA LEU A 80 13.47 2.42 -28.48
C LEU A 80 15.00 2.33 -28.42
N SER A 81 15.55 1.77 -27.35
CA SER A 81 17.00 1.57 -27.20
C SER A 81 17.56 0.51 -28.17
N ARG A 82 16.71 -0.41 -28.64
CA ARG A 82 17.10 -1.52 -29.52
C ARG A 82 17.00 -1.20 -31.02
N SER A 83 16.35 -0.10 -31.41
CA SER A 83 16.12 0.24 -32.83
C SER A 83 17.14 1.19 -33.47
N GLU A 84 18.11 1.72 -32.71
CA GLU A 84 19.17 2.69 -33.10
C GLU A 84 18.73 3.98 -33.84
N SER A 85 19.33 5.12 -33.47
CA SER A 85 19.42 6.35 -34.26
C SER A 85 18.10 7.06 -34.67
N MET A 86 17.61 7.97 -33.83
CA MET A 86 17.26 9.36 -34.22
C MET A 86 16.70 10.17 -33.04
N MET A 87 17.32 11.33 -32.81
CA MET A 87 16.82 12.54 -32.13
C MET A 87 15.52 12.44 -31.30
N SER A 88 15.66 12.55 -29.97
CA SER A 88 14.92 13.53 -29.15
C SER A 88 15.49 13.53 -27.73
N ASP A 89 16.39 14.45 -27.45
CA ASP A 89 16.65 14.87 -26.07
C ASP A 89 15.35 15.47 -25.51
N ILE A 90 14.92 15.02 -24.32
CA ILE A 90 13.70 15.44 -23.59
C ILE A 90 12.45 14.72 -24.15
N GLU A 91 11.75 13.82 -23.45
CA GLU A 91 11.14 13.91 -22.12
C GLU A 91 11.03 12.58 -21.28
N PRO A 92 11.79 11.47 -21.48
CA PRO A 92 11.55 10.22 -20.73
C PRO A 92 11.80 10.29 -19.21
N GLN A 93 12.74 11.13 -18.78
CA GLN A 93 13.08 11.27 -17.36
C GLN A 93 11.95 11.96 -16.58
N ALA A 94 11.21 12.87 -17.21
CA ALA A 94 10.09 13.54 -16.58
C ALA A 94 8.96 12.56 -16.27
N ASP A 95 8.75 11.55 -17.11
CA ASP A 95 7.67 10.58 -16.93
C ASP A 95 7.95 9.58 -15.81
N LEU A 96 9.19 9.10 -15.66
CA LEU A 96 9.59 8.31 -14.49
C LEU A 96 9.50 9.11 -13.19
N GLN A 97 9.83 10.41 -13.22
CA GLN A 97 9.69 11.29 -12.06
C GLN A 97 8.21 11.53 -11.70
N LYS A 98 7.34 11.68 -12.70
CA LYS A 98 5.88 11.76 -12.48
C LYS A 98 5.35 10.48 -11.83
N ILE A 99 5.77 9.31 -12.31
CA ILE A 99 5.39 8.02 -11.70
C ILE A 99 5.89 7.92 -10.27
N SER A 100 7.15 8.27 -10.00
CA SER A 100 7.67 8.24 -8.63
C SER A 100 6.84 9.13 -7.71
N THR A 101 6.48 10.33 -8.18
CA THR A 101 5.64 11.28 -7.42
C THR A 101 4.23 10.73 -7.21
N GLU A 102 3.65 10.08 -8.22
CA GLU A 102 2.34 9.45 -8.11
C GLU A 102 2.36 8.30 -7.08
N ILE A 103 3.37 7.44 -7.12
CA ILE A 103 3.56 6.35 -6.16
C ILE A 103 3.76 6.91 -4.74
N ASP A 104 4.51 7.99 -4.58
CA ASP A 104 4.66 8.67 -3.28
C ASP A 104 3.32 9.19 -2.76
N SER A 105 2.50 9.79 -3.62
CA SER A 105 1.16 10.22 -3.23
C SER A 105 0.26 9.05 -2.83
N ILE A 106 0.35 7.93 -3.55
CA ILE A 106 -0.41 6.70 -3.24
C ILE A 106 0.03 6.14 -1.89
N MET A 107 1.34 6.07 -1.63
CA MET A 107 1.90 5.60 -0.36
C MET A 107 1.40 6.40 0.84
N VAL A 108 1.33 7.73 0.72
CA VAL A 108 0.80 8.61 1.77
C VAL A 108 -0.67 8.29 2.07
N GLU A 109 -1.47 7.98 1.04
CA GLU A 109 -2.88 7.66 1.22
C GLU A 109 -3.09 6.26 1.79
N ALA A 110 -2.33 5.27 1.30
CA ALA A 110 -2.32 3.91 1.85
C ALA A 110 -2.03 3.92 3.35
N GLY A 111 -0.98 4.65 3.77
CA GLY A 111 -0.62 4.77 5.18
C GLY A 111 -1.72 5.39 6.07
N LYS A 112 -2.53 6.32 5.53
CA LYS A 112 -3.67 6.88 6.25
C LYS A 112 -4.78 5.86 6.45
N ILE A 113 -5.05 5.04 5.43
CA ILE A 113 -6.07 3.99 5.52
C ILE A 113 -5.66 2.95 6.55
N THR A 114 -4.41 2.47 6.50
CA THR A 114 -3.88 1.51 7.47
C THR A 114 -3.92 2.03 8.91
N ASP A 115 -3.60 3.31 9.14
CA ASP A 115 -3.72 3.93 10.47
C ASP A 115 -5.17 3.96 10.97
N LEU A 116 -6.12 4.29 10.09
CA LEU A 116 -7.53 4.29 10.42
C LEU A 116 -8.05 2.88 10.75
N GLU A 117 -7.67 1.86 9.97
CA GLU A 117 -8.03 0.46 10.22
C GLU A 117 -7.51 -0.03 11.57
N LYS A 118 -6.28 0.34 11.92
CA LYS A 118 -5.71 0.04 13.24
C LYS A 118 -6.52 0.68 14.36
N ARG A 119 -6.89 1.96 14.22
CA ARG A 119 -7.71 2.68 15.21
C ARG A 119 -9.11 2.08 15.38
N ILE A 120 -9.72 1.62 14.29
CA ILE A 120 -11.02 0.92 14.35
C ILE A 120 -10.87 -0.38 15.15
N THR A 121 -9.82 -1.16 14.88
CA THR A 121 -9.54 -2.42 15.60
C THR A 121 -9.32 -2.18 17.10
N GLU A 122 -8.62 -1.11 17.47
CA GLU A 122 -8.43 -0.70 18.87
C GLU A 122 -9.77 -0.35 19.53
N ILE A 123 -10.66 0.38 18.83
CA ILE A 123 -12.00 0.72 19.34
C ILE A 123 -12.84 -0.55 19.55
N ASP A 124 -12.85 -1.47 18.59
CA ASP A 124 -13.61 -2.71 18.70
C ASP A 124 -13.16 -3.54 19.92
N THR A 125 -11.84 -3.62 20.13
CA THR A 125 -11.26 -4.28 21.32
C THR A 125 -11.74 -3.63 22.61
N LEU A 126 -11.71 -2.30 22.70
CA LEU A 126 -12.18 -1.55 23.88
C LEU A 126 -13.68 -1.73 24.12
N VAL A 127 -14.49 -1.78 23.06
CA VAL A 127 -15.94 -2.02 23.16
C VAL A 127 -16.20 -3.42 23.71
N GLU A 128 -15.49 -4.44 23.23
CA GLU A 128 -15.60 -5.80 23.76
C GLU A 128 -15.23 -5.89 25.24
N GLU A 129 -14.18 -5.19 25.68
CA GLU A 129 -13.80 -5.11 27.09
C GLU A 129 -14.86 -4.40 27.93
N ALA A 130 -15.42 -3.30 27.44
CA ALA A 130 -16.47 -2.55 28.14
C ALA A 130 -17.76 -3.37 28.32
N VAL A 131 -18.14 -4.17 27.32
CA VAL A 131 -19.30 -5.08 27.42
C VAL A 131 -19.10 -6.11 28.53
N LYS A 132 -17.92 -6.72 28.63
CA LYS A 132 -17.59 -7.69 29.69
C LYS A 132 -17.68 -7.10 31.10
N ILE A 133 -17.34 -5.82 31.27
CA ILE A 133 -17.45 -5.12 32.55
C ILE A 133 -18.93 -4.88 32.92
N ASN A 134 -19.77 -4.56 31.94
CA ASN A 134 -21.19 -4.28 32.16
C ASN A 134 -22.00 -5.55 32.48
N ASP A 135 -21.62 -6.70 31.90
CA ASP A 135 -22.26 -8.00 32.17
C ASP A 135 -21.83 -8.62 33.52
N GLY A 136 -20.79 -8.06 34.17
CA GLY A 136 -20.20 -8.56 35.41
C GLY A 136 -20.59 -7.86 36.71
N SER A 137 -21.50 -6.86 36.72
CA SER A 137 -21.74 -6.03 37.93
C SER A 137 -23.21 -5.70 38.25
N GLY A 138 -24.13 -6.66 38.04
CA GLY A 138 -25.55 -6.53 38.37
C GLY A 138 -26.03 -7.11 39.72
N GLU A 139 -25.19 -7.77 40.52
CA GLU A 139 -25.64 -8.41 41.78
C GLU A 139 -24.65 -8.26 42.94
N GLN A 140 -24.27 -7.04 43.32
CA GLN A 140 -23.81 -6.79 44.70
C GLN A 140 -24.33 -5.45 45.21
N ASN A 141 -25.61 -5.38 45.54
CA ASN A 141 -26.07 -4.40 46.51
C ASN A 141 -27.31 -4.85 47.28
N LEU A 142 -27.15 -4.78 48.62
CA LEU A 142 -28.20 -4.57 49.61
C LEU A 142 -29.07 -5.76 50.03
N HIS A 143 -28.51 -6.65 50.87
CA HIS A 143 -29.30 -7.19 51.99
C HIS A 143 -28.95 -6.45 53.28
N ALA A 144 -29.65 -5.33 53.51
CA ALA A 144 -29.68 -4.66 54.79
C ALA A 144 -30.59 -5.44 55.77
N ARG A 145 -30.20 -5.39 57.06
CA ARG A 145 -30.99 -5.62 58.28
C ARG A 145 -31.56 -7.04 58.51
N LYS A 146 -31.13 -7.65 59.62
CA LYS A 146 -31.94 -7.64 60.85
C LYS A 146 -31.06 -7.47 62.09
N PHE A 147 -31.31 -6.37 62.82
CA PHE A 147 -31.12 -6.33 64.27
C PHE A 147 -32.01 -7.42 64.87
N SER A 148 -31.47 -8.25 65.75
CA SER A 148 -32.29 -9.02 66.68
C SER A 148 -31.75 -8.77 68.08
N GLN A 149 -32.53 -8.01 68.86
CA GLN A 149 -32.44 -7.97 70.31
C GLN A 149 -32.81 -9.34 70.87
N SER A 150 -32.09 -9.80 71.88
CA SER A 150 -32.62 -10.45 73.09
C SER A 150 -31.54 -10.39 74.16
#